data_AF-A0A965FGI0-F1
#
_entry.id   AF-A0A965FGI0-F1
#
_cell.length_a   1.000
_cell.length_b   1.000
_cell.length_c   1.000
_cell.angle_alpha   90.00
_cell.angle_beta   90.00
_cell.angle_gamma   90.00
#
_symmetry.space_group_name_H-M   'P 1'
#
loop_
_entity.id
_entity.type
_entity.pdbx_description
1 polymer ?
#
loop_
_entity_poly.entity_id
_entity_poly.type
_entity_poly.pdbx_seq_one_letter_code
_entity_poly.pdbx_strand_id
1 'polypeptide(L)' 'HAERLHALVYRHVVARKGSVSAEHGIGQVKRAQLAATKDPHVLAMMRQIKAVIDPEGRMNPGKVL' A
#
# COMPACT_ATOMS: atom_id res chain seq x y z
N HIS A 1 -4.65 -10.50 18.54
CA HIS A 1 -6.03 -10.78 18.08
C HIS A 1 -6.42 -9.92 16.87
N ALA A 2 -6.21 -8.60 16.89
CA ALA A 2 -6.54 -7.70 15.78
C ALA A 2 -5.81 -8.01 14.45
N GLU A 3 -4.52 -8.35 14.51
CA GLU A 3 -3.67 -8.72 13.36
C GLU A 3 -4.29 -9.83 12.47
N ARG A 4 -4.75 -10.93 13.09
CA ARG A 4 -5.35 -12.07 12.37
C ARG A 4 -6.68 -11.71 11.73
N LEU A 5 -7.48 -10.89 12.40
CA LEU A 5 -8.77 -10.42 11.87
C LEU A 5 -8.55 -9.50 10.66
N HIS A 6 -7.58 -8.60 10.74
CA HIS A 6 -7.17 -7.76 9.60
C HIS A 6 -6.75 -8.61 8.40
N ALA A 7 -5.87 -9.60 8.60
CA ALA A 7 -5.41 -10.46 7.50
C ALA A 7 -6.58 -11.17 6.80
N LEU A 8 -7.56 -11.68 7.56
CA LEU A 8 -8.75 -12.33 7.00
C LEU A 8 -9.62 -11.36 6.18
N VAL A 9 -9.87 -10.16 6.71
CA VAL A 9 -10.66 -9.14 6.02
C VAL A 9 -9.97 -8.71 4.71
N TYR A 10 -8.67 -8.41 4.75
CA TYR A 10 -7.94 -7.98 3.56
C TYR A 10 -7.86 -9.08 2.49
N ARG A 11 -7.75 -10.35 2.88
CA ARG A 11 -7.83 -11.47 1.92
C ARG A 11 -9.15 -11.45 1.15
N HIS A 12 -10.27 -11.19 1.81
CA HIS A 12 -11.58 -11.12 1.15
C HIS A 12 -11.76 -9.87 0.28
N VAL A 13 -11.15 -8.75 0.65
CA VAL A 13 -11.12 -7.51 -0.14
C VAL A 13 -10.35 -7.73 -1.45
N VAL A 14 -9.14 -8.31 -1.36
CA VAL A 14 -8.32 -8.63 -2.55
C VAL A 14 -9.02 -9.60 -3.48
N ALA A 15 -9.60 -10.67 -2.94
CA ALA A 15 -10.32 -11.67 -3.72
C ALA A 15 -11.49 -11.07 -4.54
N ARG A 16 -12.04 -9.94 -4.08
CA ARG A 16 -13.13 -9.20 -4.75
C ARG A 16 -12.65 -7.99 -5.56
N LYS A 17 -11.33 -7.86 -5.77
CA LYS A 17 -10.69 -6.69 -6.42
C LYS A 17 -11.04 -5.35 -5.73
N GLY A 18 -11.36 -5.39 -4.44
CA GLY A 18 -11.64 -4.21 -3.64
C GLY A 18 -10.37 -3.42 -3.28
N SER A 19 -10.53 -2.14 -2.96
CA SER A 19 -9.42 -1.28 -2.54
C SER A 19 -9.17 -1.35 -1.04
N VAL A 20 -7.89 -1.41 -0.64
CA VAL A 20 -7.42 -1.33 0.76
C VAL A 20 -7.60 0.08 1.36
N SER A 21 -7.78 1.07 0.50
CA SER A 21 -8.05 2.46 0.83
C SER A 21 -9.16 2.93 -0.08
N ALA A 22 -10.40 3.00 0.43
CA ALA A 22 -11.50 3.63 -0.31
C ALA A 22 -11.18 5.13 -0.49
N GLU A 23 -11.21 5.90 0.59
CA GLU A 23 -10.88 7.34 0.61
C GLU A 23 -9.80 7.68 1.67
N HIS A 24 -9.66 6.82 2.68
CA HIS A 24 -8.65 6.95 3.73
C HIS A 24 -7.31 6.40 3.23
N GLY A 25 -6.43 7.33 2.82
CA GLY A 25 -5.11 7.04 2.26
C GLY A 25 -4.29 6.00 3.03
N ILE A 26 -3.30 5.42 2.35
CA ILE A 26 -2.56 4.25 2.84
C ILE A 26 -1.80 4.55 4.15
N GLY A 27 -1.04 5.66 4.18
CA GLY A 27 -0.19 6.02 5.33
C GLY A 27 0.72 4.88 5.82
N GLN A 28 1.31 5.04 7.01
CA GLN A 28 2.15 3.99 7.60
C GLN A 28 1.34 2.76 8.02
N VAL A 29 0.08 2.96 8.44
CA VAL A 29 -0.78 1.91 9.01
C VAL A 29 -1.14 0.83 8.00
N LYS A 30 -1.33 1.18 6.72
CA LYS A 30 -1.73 0.22 5.67
C LYS A 30 -0.58 -0.14 4.72
N ARG A 31 0.66 0.24 5.05
CA ARG A 31 1.81 0.05 4.17
C ARG A 31 2.15 -1.43 3.96
N ALA A 32 2.14 -2.21 5.05
CA ALA A 32 2.38 -3.65 5.01
C ALA A 32 1.28 -4.38 4.21
N GLN A 33 0.03 -3.94 4.37
CA GLN A 33 -1.12 -4.47 3.63
C GLN A 33 -1.03 -4.09 2.16
N LEU A 34 -0.64 -2.87 1.81
CA LEU A 34 -0.41 -2.49 0.41
C LEU A 34 0.64 -3.41 -0.24
N ALA A 35 1.76 -3.64 0.42
CA ALA A 35 2.80 -4.54 -0.08
C ALA A 35 2.29 -5.98 -0.26
N ALA A 36 1.42 -6.46 0.64
CA ALA A 36 0.89 -7.81 0.60
C ALA A 36 -0.29 -8.02 -0.37
N THR A 37 -0.96 -6.95 -0.80
CA THR A 37 -2.25 -7.05 -1.52
C THR A 37 -2.26 -6.40 -2.90
N LYS A 38 -1.37 -5.43 -3.14
CA LYS A 38 -1.32 -4.69 -4.39
C LYS A 38 -0.47 -5.46 -5.41
N ASP A 39 -0.85 -5.33 -6.67
CA ASP A 39 -0.08 -5.90 -7.78
C ASP A 39 1.39 -5.42 -7.72
N PRO A 40 2.37 -6.34 -7.76
CA PRO A 40 3.78 -6.00 -7.70
C PRO A 40 4.25 -5.08 -8.82
N HIS A 41 3.64 -5.14 -10.02
CA HIS A 41 3.91 -4.23 -11.13
C HIS A 41 3.43 -2.81 -10.83
N VAL A 42 2.26 -2.66 -10.19
CA VAL A 42 1.75 -1.36 -9.76
C VAL A 42 2.67 -0.74 -8.71
N LEU A 43 3.16 -1.55 -7.75
CA LEU A 43 4.12 -1.08 -6.75
C LEU A 43 5.47 -0.67 -7.38
N ALA A 44 5.94 -1.40 -8.39
CA ALA A 44 7.15 -1.05 -9.13
C ALA A 44 6.98 0.28 -9.88
N MET A 45 5.85 0.47 -10.56
CA MET A 45 5.54 1.73 -11.25
C MET A 45 5.48 2.91 -10.28
N MET A 46 4.83 2.75 -9.12
CA MET A 46 4.80 3.79 -8.08
C MET A 46 6.20 4.17 -7.58
N ARG A 47 7.09 3.18 -7.39
CA ARG A 47 8.50 3.44 -7.03
C ARG A 47 9.25 4.21 -8.12
N GLN A 48 9.06 3.84 -9.39
CA GLN A 48 9.70 4.52 -10.52
C GLN A 48 9.24 5.99 -10.62
N ILE A 49 7.94 6.23 -10.53
CA ILE A 49 7.38 7.59 -10.53
C ILE A 49 7.94 8.40 -9.36
N LYS A 50 7.99 7.82 -8.15
CA LYS A 50 8.53 8.48 -6.97
C LYS A 50 10.01 8.84 -7.10
N ALA A 51 10.81 7.99 -7.74
CA ALA A 51 12.24 8.24 -7.98
C ALA A 51 12.48 9.38 -8.97
N VAL A 52 11.60 9.55 -9.97
CA VAL A 52 11.67 10.66 -10.93
C VAL A 52 11.29 11.99 -10.27
N ILE A 53 10.25 11.99 -9.43
CA ILE A 53 9.69 13.21 -8.83
C ILE A 53 10.49 13.67 -7.61
N ASP A 54 10.94 12.74 -6.77
CA ASP A 54 11.67 13.06 -5.54
C ASP A 54 12.83 12.06 -5.35
N PRO A 55 13.91 12.24 -6.13
CA PRO A 55 15.10 11.39 -6.10
C PRO A 55 15.86 11.48 -4.77
N GLU A 56 15.77 12.61 -4.07
CA GLU A 56 16.37 12.82 -2.75
C GLU A 56 15.51 12.27 -1.60
N GLY A 57 14.29 11.79 -1.87
CA GLY A 57 13.44 11.15 -0.86
C GLY A 57 12.89 12.09 0.23
N ARG A 58 12.77 13.39 -0.06
CA ARG A 58 12.36 14.43 0.91
C ARG A 58 10.85 14.53 1.11
N MET A 59 10.06 14.07 0.15
CA MET A 59 8.61 14.08 0.21
C MET A 59 8.07 12.91 1.04
N ASN A 60 7.81 13.19 2.32
CA ASN A 60 7.07 12.33 3.25
C ASN A 60 7.67 10.90 3.42
N PRO A 61 8.91 10.81 3.93
CA PRO A 61 9.65 9.54 4.01
C PRO A 61 8.90 8.48 4.83
N GLY A 62 8.87 7.25 4.31
CA GLY A 62 8.36 6.07 5.01
C GLY A 62 6.83 5.86 4.99
N LYS A 63 6.04 6.76 4.40
CA LYS A 63 4.57 6.73 4.50
C LYS A 63 3.81 5.91 3.45
N VAL A 64 4.40 5.50 2.33
CA VAL A 64 3.68 4.77 1.26
C VAL A 64 4.49 3.62 0.67
N LEU A 65 5.78 3.86 0.38
CA LEU A 65 6.73 2.90 -0.19
C LEU A 65 7.86 2.63 0.79
#